data_AF-A0A815TAJ6-F1
#
_entry.id   AF-A0A815TAJ6-F1
#
_cell.length_a   1.000
_cell.length_b   1.000
_cell.length_c   1.000
_cell.angle_alpha   90.00
_cell.angle_beta   90.00
_cell.angle_gamma   90.00
#
_symmetry.space_group_name_H-M   'P 1'
#
loop_
_entity.id
_entity.type
_entity.pdbx_description
1 polymer ?
#
loop_
_entity_poly.entity_id
_entity_poly.type
_entity_poly.pdbx_seq_one_letter_code
_entity_poly.pdbx_strand_id
1 'polypeptide(L)' 'EHLDCRGSFTRYFTFDPTGTFLLIANQKSNNLICFSYNKDNGTYNFVSQLDNIQNPQHIVFL' A
#
# COMPACT_ATOMS: atom_id res chain seq x y z
N GLU A 1 -11.02 11.95 4.09
CA GLU A 1 -9.61 12.21 4.44
C GLU A 1 -8.74 11.91 3.23
N HIS A 2 -7.59 12.56 3.10
CA HIS A 2 -6.61 12.27 2.06
C HIS A 2 -5.52 11.36 2.63
N LEU A 3 -5.35 10.17 2.06
CA LEU A 3 -4.29 9.23 2.45
C LEU A 3 -3.07 9.42 1.54
N ASP A 4 -1.94 9.84 2.11
CA ASP A 4 -0.68 9.93 1.39
C ASP A 4 -0.18 8.52 1.02
N CYS A 5 0.03 8.27 -0.27
CA CYS A 5 0.57 7.02 -0.80
C CYS A 5 2.06 6.80 -0.48
N ARG A 6 2.74 7.77 0.14
CA ARG A 6 4.15 7.75 0.57
C ARG A 6 5.11 7.39 -0.57
N GLY A 7 4.80 7.87 -1.76
CA GLY A 7 5.59 7.63 -2.97
C GLY A 7 5.03 8.39 -4.17
N SER A 8 5.37 7.93 -5.37
CA SER A 8 5.00 8.57 -6.62
C SER A 8 4.71 7.55 -7.71
N PHE A 9 3.76 7.91 -8.60
CA PHE A 9 3.27 7.03 -9.67
C PHE A 9 2.77 5.70 -9.10
N THR A 10 1.76 5.76 -8.24
CA THR A 10 1.07 4.57 -7.74
C THR A 10 0.51 3.78 -8.92
N ARG A 11 1.00 2.55 -9.09
CA ARG A 11 0.63 1.68 -10.20
C ARG A 11 -0.44 0.68 -9.81
N TYR A 12 -0.40 0.24 -8.56
CA TYR A 12 -1.33 -0.76 -8.04
C TYR A 12 -1.54 -0.55 -6.56
N PHE A 13 -2.75 -0.84 -6.08
CA PHE A 13 -3.03 -1.01 -4.67
C PHE A 13 -4.07 -2.09 -4.51
N THR A 14 -4.01 -2.81 -3.40
CA THR A 14 -4.97 -3.87 -3.10
C THR A 14 -5.02 -4.12 -1.59
N PHE A 15 -6.16 -4.60 -1.13
CA PHE A 15 -6.24 -5.16 0.21
C PHE A 15 -5.67 -6.58 0.23
N ASP A 16 -5.11 -6.97 1.37
CA ASP A 16 -4.87 -8.37 1.65
C ASP A 16 -6.20 -9.16 1.73
N PRO A 17 -6.20 -10.49 1.60
CA PRO A 17 -7.42 -11.29 1.59
C PRO A 17 -8.29 -11.15 2.85
N THR A 18 -7.70 -10.77 4.00
CA THR A 18 -8.46 -10.53 5.24
C THR A 18 -9.10 -9.13 5.29
N GLY A 19 -8.68 -8.23 4.41
CA GLY A 19 -9.10 -6.83 4.38
C GLY A 19 -8.59 -6.02 5.58
N THR A 20 -7.48 -6.45 6.20
CA THR A 20 -6.87 -5.81 7.37
C THR A 20 -5.78 -4.84 6.95
N PHE A 21 -5.10 -5.12 5.83
CA PHE A 21 -3.99 -4.36 5.30
C PHE A 21 -4.25 -3.90 3.88
N LEU A 22 -3.93 -2.64 3.61
CA LEU A 22 -3.88 -2.04 2.29
C LEU A 22 -2.41 -1.96 1.87
N LEU A 23 -2.07 -2.58 0.73
CA LEU A 23 -0.75 -2.44 0.12
C LEU A 23 -0.82 -1.50 -1.08
N ILE A 24 0.20 -0.66 -1.22
CA ILE A 24 0.34 0.32 -2.30
C ILE A 24 1.70 0.13 -2.97
N ALA A 25 1.69 -0.05 -4.29
CA ALA A 25 2.88 -0.13 -5.13
C ALA A 25 3.13 1.19 -5.86
N ASN A 26 4.21 1.89 -5.49
CA ASN A 26 4.62 3.13 -6.14
C ASN A 26 5.76 2.89 -7.10
N GLN A 27 5.45 3.00 -8.39
CA GLN A 27 6.33 2.59 -9.47
C GLN A 27 7.59 3.44 -9.55
N LYS A 28 7.47 4.78 -9.49
CA LYS A 28 8.63 5.68 -9.64
C LYS A 28 9.45 5.82 -8.37
N SER A 29 8.81 5.67 -7.21
CA SER A 29 9.50 5.69 -5.92
C SER A 29 10.15 4.36 -5.55
N ASN A 30 9.95 3.31 -6.33
CA ASN A 30 10.50 1.98 -6.08
C ASN A 30 10.22 1.46 -4.66
N ASN A 31 9.00 1.68 -4.17
CA ASN A 31 8.60 1.25 -2.83
C ASN A 31 7.21 0.58 -2.80
N LEU A 32 7.04 -0.30 -1.81
CA LEU A 32 5.76 -0.85 -1.38
C LEU A 32 5.41 -0.29 -0.02
N ILE A 33 4.19 0.20 0.15
CA ILE A 33 3.70 0.75 1.42
C ILE A 33 2.59 -0.16 1.95
N CYS A 34 2.63 -0.43 3.25
CA CYS A 34 1.57 -1.15 3.96
C CYS A 34 0.90 -0.22 4.97
N PHE A 35 -0.43 -0.17 4.90
CA PHE A 35 -1.29 0.43 5.90
C PHE A 35 -2.18 -0.65 6.53
N SER A 36 -2.50 -0.50 7.81
CA SER A 36 -3.60 -1.23 8.44
C SER A 36 -4.89 -0.42 8.28
N TYR A 37 -6.02 -1.10 8.11
CA TYR A 37 -7.34 -0.50 7.98
C TYR A 37 -8.20 -0.81 9.21
N ASN A 38 -8.61 0.23 9.92
CA ASN A 38 -9.57 0.12 11.01
C ASN A 38 -10.99 0.18 10.45
N LYS A 39 -11.68 -0.96 10.50
CA LYS A 39 -13.04 -1.11 9.95
C LYS A 39 -14.10 -0.36 10.75
N ASP A 40 -13.87 -0.08 12.03
CA ASP A 40 -14.87 0.54 12.91
C ASP A 40 -15.03 2.03 12.62
N ASN A 41 -13.93 2.70 12.26
CA ASN A 41 -13.91 4.15 12.01
C ASN A 41 -13.39 4.55 10.62
N GLY A 42 -13.02 3.60 9.78
CA GLY A 42 -12.59 3.84 8.40
C GLY A 42 -11.21 4.47 8.27
N THR A 43 -10.36 4.40 9.30
CA THR A 43 -9.04 5.03 9.30
C THR A 43 -7.93 4.09 8.84
N TYR A 44 -6.86 4.66 8.30
CA TYR A 44 -5.66 3.94 7.86
C TYR A 44 -4.46 4.33 8.71
N ASN A 45 -3.70 3.35 9.18
CA ASN A 45 -2.48 3.61 9.94
C ASN A 45 -1.28 3.00 9.23
N PHE A 46 -0.21 3.79 9.07
CA PHE A 46 1.02 3.31 8.48
C PHE A 46 1.60 2.15 9.29
N VAL A 47 1.97 1.06 8.59
CA VAL A 47 2.56 -0.14 9.21
C VAL A 47 4.02 -0.25 8.82
N SER A 48 4.32 -0.26 7.53
CA SER A 48 5.67 -0.49 7.04
C SER A 48 5.86 0.01 5.60
N GLN A 49 7.13 0.10 5.22
CA GLN A 49 7.58 0.44 3.88
C GLN A 49 8.73 -0.50 3.50
N LEU A 50 8.69 -1.00 2.26
CA LEU A 50 9.79 -1.71 1.64
C LEU A 50 10.34 -0.84 0.52
N ASP A 51 11.62 -0.49 0.62
CA ASP A 51 12.34 0.27 -0.39
C ASP A 51 13.09 -0.64 -1.36
N ASN A 52 13.56 -0.06 -2.47
CA ASN A 52 14.34 -0.73 -3.51
C ASN A 52 13.60 -1.86 -4.23
N ILE A 53 12.27 -1.90 -4.12
CA ILE A 53 11.44 -2.76 -4.97
C ILE A 53 11.40 -2.09 -6.33
N GLN A 54 12.15 -2.61 -7.30
CA GLN A 54 12.26 -1.97 -8.60
C GLN A 54 10.94 -2.04 -9.36
N ASN A 55 10.41 -0.87 -9.75
CA ASN A 55 9.29 -0.73 -10.68
C ASN A 55 8.05 -1.61 -10.32
N PRO A 56 7.53 -1.57 -9.08
CA PRO A 56 6.45 -2.45 -8.66
C PRO A 56 5.17 -2.09 -9.40
N GLN A 57 4.53 -3.10 -10.01
CA GLN A 57 3.39 -2.88 -10.91
C GLN A 57 2.13 -3.64 -10.56
N HIS A 58 2.26 -4.75 -9.83
CA HIS A 58 1.12 -5.59 -9.47
C HIS A 58 1.41 -6.33 -8.17
N ILE A 59 0.37 -6.53 -7.36
CA ILE A 59 0.44 -7.28 -6.11
C ILE A 59 -0.60 -8.40 -6.22
N VAL A 60 -0.20 -9.64 -5.94
CA VAL A 60 -1.08 -10.81 -5.96
C VAL A 60 -0.90 -11.59 -4.66
N PHE A 61 -1.99 -12.14 -4.17
CA PHE A 61 -1.99 -13.10 -3.06
C PHE A 61 -2.31 -14.49 -3.61
N LEU A 62 -1.67 -15.51 -3.06
CA LEU A 62 -1.84 -16.91 -3.42
C LEU A 62 -2.87 -17.57 -2.50
#